data_AF-A0A392V0F4-F1
#
_entry.id   AF-A0A392V0F4-F1
#
_cell.length_a   1.000
_cell.length_b   1.000
_cell.length_c   1.000
_cell.angle_alpha   90.00
_cell.angle_beta   90.00
_cell.angle_gamma   90.00
#
_symmetry.space_group_name_H-M   'P 1'
#
loop_
_entity.id
_entity.type
_entity.pdbx_description
1 polymer ?
#
loop_
_entity_poly.entity_id
_entity_poly.type
_entity_poly.pdbx_seq_one_letter_code
_entity_poly.pdbx_strand_id
1 'polypeptide(L)' 'MYQIAFEQLDYRMPFTDLETAVFRHLRVKPSQLHPNSLAFLRAFKMTDSY' A
#
# COMPACT_ATOMS: atom_id res chain seq x y z
N MET A 1 5.34 -11.35 11.01
CA MET A 1 6.30 -10.72 10.09
C MET A 1 5.81 -9.36 9.59
N TYR A 2 4.67 -9.23 8.91
CA TYR A 2 4.26 -7.93 8.34
C TYR A 2 3.50 -6.99 9.29
N GLN A 3 2.87 -7.53 10.34
CA GLN A 3 2.33 -6.71 11.42
C GLN A 3 3.43 -5.87 12.09
N ILE A 4 4.64 -6.41 12.18
CA ILE A 4 5.83 -5.71 12.70
C ILE A 4 6.25 -4.58 11.76
N ALA A 5 6.21 -4.73 10.44
CA ALA A 5 6.51 -3.64 9.52
C ALA A 5 5.49 -2.49 9.63
N PHE A 6 4.20 -2.81 9.81
CA PHE A 6 3.16 -1.81 10.03
C PHE A 6 3.18 -1.19 11.44
N GLU A 7 3.56 -1.95 12.47
CA GLU A 7 3.68 -1.48 13.87
C GLU A 7 4.98 -0.71 14.11
N GLN A 8 6.13 -1.16 13.58
CA GLN A 8 7.44 -0.52 13.78
C GLN A 8 7.60 0.79 13.01
N LEU A 9 6.82 0.99 11.95
CA LEU A 9 6.88 2.26 11.22
C LEU A 9 6.29 3.42 12.02
N ASP A 10 5.54 3.19 13.12
CA ASP A 10 4.75 4.16 13.94
C ASP A 10 3.82 5.09 13.11
N TYR A 11 3.89 4.95 11.80
CA TYR A 11 3.24 5.69 10.79
C TYR A 11 2.00 4.87 10.48
N ARG A 12 0.85 5.31 11.00
CA ARG A 12 -0.42 5.05 10.32
C ARG A 12 -0.23 5.53 8.90
N MET A 13 0.25 4.67 8.02
CA MET A 13 0.54 4.99 6.65
C MET A 13 -0.81 5.23 5.98
N PRO A 14 -1.20 6.50 5.74
CA PRO A 14 -2.48 6.74 5.11
C PRO A 14 -2.37 6.15 3.70
N PHE A 15 -3.27 5.23 3.38
CA PHE A 15 -3.35 4.72 2.02
C PHE A 15 -3.74 5.86 1.10
N THR A 16 -3.05 5.96 -0.03
CA THR A 16 -3.38 6.90 -1.09
C THR A 16 -4.69 6.49 -1.77
N ASP A 17 -5.33 7.42 -2.49
CA ASP A 17 -6.53 7.10 -3.29
C ASP A 17 -6.29 5.96 -4.29
N LEU A 18 -5.10 5.91 -4.91
CA LEU A 18 -4.73 4.83 -5.82
C LEU A 18 -4.66 3.48 -5.09
N GLU A 19 -3.92 3.40 -3.98
CA GLU A 19 -3.82 2.18 -3.18
C GLU A 19 -5.22 1.72 -2.71
N THR A 20 -6.06 2.66 -2.27
CA THR A 20 -7.44 2.40 -1.83
C THR A 20 -8.33 1.92 -2.98
N ALA A 21 -8.22 2.52 -4.17
CA ALA A 21 -8.95 2.09 -5.35
C ALA A 21 -8.55 0.67 -5.77
N VAL A 22 -7.26 0.33 -5.72
CA VAL A 22 -6.74 -1.01 -6.02
C VAL A 22 -7.24 -2.03 -4.99
N PHE A 23 -7.21 -1.71 -3.70
CA PHE A 23 -7.76 -2.59 -2.66
C PHE A 23 -9.26 -2.87 -2.87
N ARG A 24 -10.05 -1.84 -3.22
CA ARG A 24 -11.48 -2.00 -3.50
C ARG A 24 -11.73 -2.81 -4.76
N HIS A 25 -10.95 -2.58 -5.82
CA HIS A 25 -11.07 -3.29 -7.08
C HIS A 25 -10.76 -4.78 -6.92
N LEU A 26 -9.67 -5.11 -6.22
CA LEU A 26 -9.25 -6.48 -5.97
C LEU A 26 -9.99 -7.14 -4.81
N ARG A 27 -10.79 -6.39 -4.05
CA ARG A 27 -11.50 -6.83 -2.82
C ARG A 27 -10.55 -7.47 -1.79
N VAL A 28 -9.31 -7.00 -1.73
CA VAL A 28 -8.31 -7.48 -0.77
C VAL A 28 -8.16 -6.50 0.38
N LYS A 29 -7.94 -7.02 1.58
CA LYS A 29 -7.56 -6.20 2.74
C LYS A 29 -6.10 -5.76 2.61
N PRO A 30 -5.70 -4.60 3.13
CA PRO A 30 -4.30 -4.15 3.08
C PRO A 30 -3.31 -5.17 3.66
N SER A 31 -3.73 -5.92 4.68
CA SER A 31 -2.94 -7.00 5.28
C SER A 31 -2.74 -8.24 4.39
N GLN A 32 -3.53 -8.37 3.32
CA GLN A 32 -3.43 -9.47 2.35
C GLN A 32 -2.55 -9.12 1.15
N LEU A 33 -2.26 -7.84 0.93
CA LEU A 33 -1.39 -7.41 -0.16
C LEU A 33 0.08 -7.54 0.29
N HIS A 34 0.92 -8.15 -0.55
CA HIS A 34 2.34 -8.29 -0.26
C HIS A 34 3.04 -6.91 -0.25
N PRO A 35 3.98 -6.62 0.66
CA PRO A 35 4.66 -5.32 0.71
C PRO A 35 5.36 -4.94 -0.59
N ASN A 36 5.89 -5.89 -1.36
CA ASN A 36 6.44 -5.59 -2.69
C ASN A 36 5.39 -5.03 -3.64
N SER A 37 4.15 -5.53 -3.59
CA SER A 37 3.05 -4.99 -4.40
C SER A 37 2.63 -3.61 -3.91
N LEU A 38 2.67 -3.36 -2.59
CA LEU A 38 2.42 -2.01 -2.05
C LEU A 38 3.53 -1.02 -2.46
N ALA A 39 4.80 -1.44 -2.39
CA ALA A 39 5.93 -0.65 -2.86
C ALA A 39 5.85 -0.37 -4.37
N PHE A 40 5.39 -1.33 -5.17
CA PHE A 40 5.13 -1.15 -6.60
C PHE A 40 4.06 -0.07 -6.86
N LEU A 41 2.92 -0.12 -6.15
CA LEU A 41 1.87 0.89 -6.28
C LEU A 41 2.37 2.30 -5.93
N ARG A 42 3.26 2.41 -4.93
CA ARG A 42 3.88 3.69 -4.55
C ARG A 42 4.84 4.21 -5.60
N ALA A 43 5.70 3.34 -6.13
CA ALA A 43 6.61 3.70 -7.22
C ALA A 43 5.83 4.14 -8.47
N PHE A 44 4.75 3.41 -8.81
CA PHE A 44 3.87 3.77 -9.92
C PHE A 44 3.24 5.15 -9.75
N LYS A 45 2.75 5.47 -8.55
CA LYS A 45 2.21 6.81 -8.26
C LYS A 45 3.27 7.92 -8.41
N MET A 46 4.52 7.66 -8.00
CA MET A 46 5.61 8.63 -8.16
C MET A 46 5.94 8.88 -9.64
N THR A 47 5.81 7.87 -10.49
CA THR A 47 6.05 8.01 -11.94
C THR A 47 4.91 8.68 -12.70
N ASP A 48 3.69 8.67 -12.16
CA ASP A 48 2.51 9.37 -12.72
C ASP A 48 2.57 10.90 -12.56
N SER A 49 3.58 11.42 -11.85
CA SER A 49 3.75 12.85 -11.56
C SER A 49 4.60 13.60 -12.61
N TYR A 50 4.76 13.07 -13.82
CA TYR A 50 5.55 13.62 -14.93
C TYR A 50 4.66 13.92 -16.15
#